data_AF-A0A506X8Z9-F1
#
_entry.id   AF-A0A506X8Z9-F1
#
_cell.length_a   1.000
_cell.length_b   1.000
_cell.length_c   1.000
_cell.angle_alpha   90.00
_cell.angle_beta   90.00
_cell.angle_gamma   90.00
#
_symmetry.space_group_name_H-M   'P 1'
#
loop_
_entity.id
_entity.type
_entity.pdbx_description
1 polymer ?
#
loop_
_entity_poly.entity_id
_entity_poly.type
_entity_poly.pdbx_seq_one_letter_code
_entity_poly.pdbx_strand_id
1 'polypeptide(L)' 'AIDLGTEDRVLAVLPFFHIYGMTVLLNLALRQRATLVTMPKFDLVEFLTNIQTHRCSYLFIAPPIAVALAKHPI' A
#
# COMPACT_ATOMS: atom_id res chain seq x y z
N ALA A 1 5.27 5.73 16.75
CA ALA A 1 4.02 5.27 16.10
C ALA A 1 4.08 5.70 14.62
N ILE A 2 3.33 5.05 13.73
CA ILE A 2 3.26 5.47 12.32
C ILE A 2 2.53 6.83 12.26
N ASP A 3 3.12 7.83 11.61
CA ASP A 3 2.60 9.19 11.52
C ASP A 3 1.70 9.36 10.27
N LEU A 4 0.54 8.70 10.28
CA LEU A 4 -0.43 8.73 9.18
C LEU A 4 -1.58 9.71 9.50
N GLY A 5 -1.89 10.60 8.56
CA GLY A 5 -2.94 11.63 8.68
C GLY A 5 -3.98 11.64 7.55
N THR A 6 -4.82 12.68 7.51
CA THR A 6 -5.95 12.79 6.56
C THR A 6 -5.53 13.01 5.11
N GLU A 7 -4.39 13.66 4.91
CA GLU A 7 -3.85 13.94 3.57
C GLU A 7 -3.10 12.74 2.98
N ASP A 8 -2.86 11.71 3.78
CA ASP A 8 -2.10 10.53 3.38
C ASP A 8 -2.93 9.57 2.53
N ARG A 9 -2.21 8.87 1.67
CA ARG A 9 -2.76 7.91 0.70
C ARG A 9 -1.98 6.62 0.81
N VAL A 10 -2.65 5.57 1.29
CA VAL A 10 -2.06 4.25 1.51
C VAL A 10 -2.42 3.35 0.33
N LEU A 11 -1.41 2.78 -0.34
CA LEU A 11 -1.66 1.73 -1.35
C LEU A 11 -1.84 0.39 -0.66
N ALA A 12 -3.05 -0.15 -0.74
CA ALA A 12 -3.42 -1.41 -0.13
C ALA A 12 -3.29 -2.58 -1.10
N VAL A 13 -2.12 -3.22 -1.10
CA VAL A 13 -1.80 -4.38 -1.96
C VAL A 13 -1.79 -5.71 -1.21
N LEU A 14 -1.70 -5.69 0.13
CA LEU A 14 -1.72 -6.92 0.92
C LEU A 14 -3.17 -7.35 1.21
N PRO A 15 -3.48 -8.66 1.21
CA PRO A 15 -4.86 -9.13 1.35
C PRO A 15 -5.48 -8.76 2.70
N PHE A 16 -6.73 -8.29 2.70
CA PHE A 16 -7.44 -7.91 3.92
C PHE A 16 -7.86 -9.09 4.80
N PHE A 17 -7.88 -10.32 4.28
CA PHE A 17 -8.13 -11.50 5.13
C PHE A 17 -6.92 -11.86 6.01
N HIS A 18 -5.76 -11.25 5.78
CA HIS A 18 -4.56 -11.47 6.60
C HIS A 18 -4.39 -10.32 7.61
N ILE A 19 -3.96 -10.62 8.84
CA ILE A 19 -3.88 -9.65 9.94
C ILE A 19 -3.11 -8.37 9.58
N TYR A 20 -2.05 -8.49 8.77
CA TYR A 20 -1.26 -7.36 8.33
C TYR A 20 -2.06 -6.42 7.39
N GLY A 21 -2.76 -6.99 6.40
CA GLY A 21 -3.63 -6.23 5.50
C GLY A 21 -4.85 -5.65 6.22
N MET A 22 -5.47 -6.41 7.11
CA MET A 22 -6.61 -5.94 7.91
C MET A 22 -6.20 -4.79 8.84
N THR A 23 -5.12 -4.96 9.61
CA THR A 23 -4.80 -4.04 10.71
C THR A 23 -4.05 -2.81 10.22
N VAL A 24 -3.02 -2.99 9.39
CA VAL A 24 -2.10 -1.90 9.02
C VAL A 24 -2.54 -1.18 7.75
N LEU A 25 -3.12 -1.87 6.77
CA LEU A 25 -3.58 -1.21 5.55
C LEU A 25 -4.99 -0.66 5.75
N LEU A 26 -5.95 -1.53 6.08
CA LEU A 26 -7.37 -1.14 6.16
C LEU A 26 -7.69 -0.35 7.44
N ASN A 27 -7.57 -0.98 8.62
CA ASN A 27 -8.03 -0.39 9.87
C ASN A 27 -7.28 0.87 10.26
N LEU A 28 -5.95 0.90 10.10
CA LEU A 28 -5.14 2.08 10.41
C LEU A 28 -5.51 3.26 9.50
N ALA A 29 -5.61 3.06 8.18
CA ALA A 29 -5.97 4.13 7.24
C ALA A 29 -7.36 4.70 7.55
N LEU A 30 -8.36 3.83 7.76
CA LEU A 30 -9.71 4.27 8.10
C LEU A 30 -9.76 5.00 9.44
N ARG A 31 -9.06 4.51 10.46
CA ARG A 31 -8.98 5.15 11.78
C ARG A 31 -8.37 6.54 11.70
N GLN A 32 -7.37 6.73 10.86
CA GLN A 32 -6.69 8.02 10.65
C GLN A 32 -7.39 8.91 9.62
N ARG A 33 -8.50 8.44 9.01
CA ARG A 33 -9.19 9.10 7.90
C ARG A 33 -8.29 9.36 6.69
N ALA A 34 -7.28 8.52 6.50
CA ALA A 34 -6.44 8.53 5.32
C ALA A 34 -7.19 7.91 4.12
N THR A 35 -6.75 8.23 2.91
CA THR A 35 -7.28 7.61 1.69
C THR A 35 -6.67 6.23 1.48
N LEU A 36 -7.52 5.23 1.19
CA LEU A 36 -7.08 3.87 0.88
C LEU A 36 -7.23 3.60 -0.62
N VAL A 37 -6.12 3.38 -1.31
CA VAL A 37 -6.09 2.98 -2.72
C VAL A 37 -5.99 1.47 -2.79
N THR A 38 -7.05 0.77 -3.18
CA THR A 38 -7.08 -0.71 -3.14
C THR A 38 -6.56 -1.34 -4.41
N MET A 39 -5.76 -2.39 -4.28
CA MET A 39 -5.27 -3.20 -5.40
C MET A 39 -5.60 -4.68 -5.12
N PRO A 40 -6.40 -5.35 -5.98
CA PRO A 40 -6.90 -6.70 -5.68
C PRO A 40 -5.83 -7.78 -5.71
N LYS A 41 -4.75 -7.58 -6.47
CA LYS A 41 -3.60 -8.48 -6.59
C LYS A 41 -2.36 -7.67 -6.92
N PHE A 42 -1.17 -8.13 -6.52
CA PHE A 42 0.06 -7.46 -6.91
C PHE A 42 0.37 -7.70 -8.40
N ASP A 43 0.59 -6.59 -9.11
CA ASP A 43 1.21 -6.51 -10.44
C ASP A 43 2.19 -5.34 -10.39
N LEU A 44 3.45 -5.52 -10.80
CA LEU A 44 4.47 -4.50 -10.56
C LEU A 44 4.20 -3.21 -11.33
N VAL A 45 3.79 -3.29 -12.59
CA VAL A 45 3.56 -2.12 -13.44
C VAL A 45 2.35 -1.35 -12.95
N GLU A 46 1.27 -2.05 -12.64
CA GLU A 46 0.06 -1.45 -12.06
C GLU A 46 0.35 -0.85 -10.67
N PHE A 47 1.16 -1.52 -9.85
CA PHE A 47 1.58 -1.01 -8.53
C PHE A 47 2.32 0.33 -8.66
N LEU A 48 3.34 0.41 -9.53
CA LEU A 48 4.08 1.64 -9.81
C LEU A 48 3.18 2.73 -10.42
N THR A 49 2.29 2.34 -11.34
CA THR A 49 1.32 3.25 -11.97
C THR A 49 0.36 3.84 -10.95
N ASN A 50 -0.15 3.03 -10.02
CA ASN A 50 -1.06 3.46 -8.96
C ASN A 50 -0.35 4.38 -7.95
N ILE A 51 0.92 4.10 -7.61
CA ILE A 51 1.74 4.99 -6.79
C ILE A 51 1.81 6.38 -7.43
N GLN A 52 2.16 6.45 -8.73
CA GLN A 52 2.32 7.72 -9.44
C GLN A 52 0.99 8.46 -9.63
N THR A 53 -0.05 7.74 -10.06
CA THR A 53 -1.36 8.31 -10.39
C THR A 53 -2.06 8.84 -9.15
N HIS A 54 -2.07 8.06 -8.08
CA HIS A 54 -2.74 8.43 -6.83
C HIS A 54 -1.82 9.17 -5.87
N ARG A 55 -0.53 9.36 -6.18
CA ARG A 55 0.45 10.02 -5.29
C ARG A 55 0.45 9.41 -3.90
N CYS A 56 0.62 8.09 -3.83
CA CYS A 56 0.61 7.35 -2.57
C CYS A 56 1.76 7.81 -1.66
N SER A 57 1.47 8.18 -0.41
CA SER A 57 2.46 8.65 0.57
C SER A 57 3.00 7.52 1.45
N TYR A 58 2.24 6.44 1.60
CA TYR A 58 2.62 5.27 2.39
C TYR A 58 2.49 3.97 1.61
N LEU A 59 3.53 3.13 1.72
CA LEU A 59 3.59 1.79 1.15
C LEU A 59 3.92 0.78 2.26
N PHE A 60 2.96 -0.06 2.61
CA PHE A 60 3.15 -1.20 3.51
C PHE A 60 3.26 -2.47 2.67
N ILE A 61 4.48 -2.99 2.53
CA ILE A 61 4.79 -4.10 1.63
C ILE A 61 5.37 -5.28 2.38
N ALA A 62 5.22 -6.47 1.80
CA ALA A 62 5.92 -7.68 2.25
C ALA A 62 7.33 -7.76 1.61
N PRO A 63 8.28 -8.51 2.21
CA PRO A 63 9.63 -8.64 1.66
C PRO A 63 9.70 -9.05 0.18
N PRO A 64 8.86 -9.95 -0.36
CA PRO A 64 8.90 -10.29 -1.78
C PRO A 64 8.62 -9.10 -2.72
N ILE A 65 7.75 -8.17 -2.32
CA ILE A 65 7.47 -6.96 -3.10
C ILE A 65 8.71 -6.04 -3.10
N ALA A 66 9.39 -5.91 -1.95
CA ALA A 66 10.63 -5.13 -1.88
C ALA A 66 11.73 -5.73 -2.77
N VAL A 67 11.85 -7.06 -2.82
CA VAL A 67 12.79 -7.76 -3.72
C VAL A 67 12.43 -7.52 -5.19
N ALA A 68 11.14 -7.58 -5.54
CA ALA A 68 10.69 -7.26 -6.90
C ALA A 68 11.07 -5.82 -7.27
N LEU A 69 10.78 -4.84 -6.43
CA LEU A 69 11.16 -3.44 -6.67
C LEU A 69 12.67 -3.23 -6.84
N ALA A 70 13.49 -3.98 -6.09
CA ALA A 70 14.94 -3.83 -6.12
C ALA A 70 15.63 -4.55 -7.29
N LYS A 71 15.00 -5.60 -7.85
CA LYS A 71 15.65 -6.50 -8.82
C LYS A 71 14.96 -6.54 -10.18
N HIS A 72 13.74 -6.03 -10.29
CA HIS A 72 13.03 -6.04 -11.55
C HIS A 72 13.71 -5.06 -12.53
N PRO A 73 13.94 -5.44 -13.79
CA PRO A 73 14.75 -4.64 -14.73
C PRO A 73 14.04 -3.40 -15.31
N ILE A 74 12.83 -3.09 -14.84
CA ILE A 74 12.03 -1.93 -15.28
C ILE A 74 12.15 -0.87 -14.20
#